data_AF-A0A531KZ11-F1
#
_entry.id   AF-A0A531KZ11-F1
#
_cell.length_a   1.000
_cell.length_b   1.000
_cell.length_c   1.000
_cell.angle_alpha   90.00
_cell.angle_beta   90.00
_cell.angle_gamma   90.00
#
_symmetry.space_group_name_H-M   'P 1'
#
loop_
_entity.id
_entity.type
_entity.pdbx_description
1 polymer ?
#
loop_
_entity_poly.entity_id
_entity_poly.type
_entity_poly.pdbx_seq_one_letter_code
_entity_poly.pdbx_strand_id
1 'polypeptide(L)'
;MLPLESLQNTIAQSVLGKPQFGLLSLVSAGRADPHRRLRIYENNTRASLTATLMAVFPVTVHMVDERFFRYAASEFIRRHPP
;
A
#
# COMPACT_ATOMS: atom_id res chain seq x y z
N MET A 1 -13.51 -16.20 -15.49
CA MET A 1 -13.27 -14.87 -14.90
C MET A 1 -13.35 -15.00 -13.40
N LEU A 2 -12.46 -14.34 -12.64
CA LEU A 2 -12.58 -14.27 -11.18
C LEU A 2 -13.85 -13.50 -10.81
N PRO A 3 -14.58 -13.89 -9.76
CA PRO A 3 -15.62 -13.05 -9.16
C PRO A 3 -15.06 -11.67 -8.78
N LEU A 4 -15.88 -10.63 -8.88
CA LEU A 4 -15.45 -9.25 -8.61
C LEU A 4 -14.84 -9.08 -7.21
N GLU A 5 -15.46 -9.67 -6.21
CA GLU A 5 -14.98 -9.67 -4.83
C GLU A 5 -13.57 -10.28 -4.71
N SER A 6 -13.35 -11.43 -5.33
CA SER A 6 -12.04 -12.09 -5.33
C SER A 6 -10.97 -11.25 -6.03
N LEU A 7 -11.33 -10.58 -7.13
CA LEU A 7 -10.43 -9.66 -7.83
C LEU A 7 -10.08 -8.45 -6.95
N GLN A 8 -11.08 -7.83 -6.32
CA GLN A 8 -10.89 -6.69 -5.43
C GLN A 8 -10.00 -7.04 -4.24
N ASN A 9 -10.25 -8.19 -3.60
CA ASN A 9 -9.43 -8.68 -2.50
C ASN A 9 -7.98 -8.94 -2.95
N THR A 10 -7.78 -9.53 -4.12
CA THR A 10 -6.42 -9.80 -4.63
C THR A 10 -5.66 -8.49 -4.91
N ILE A 11 -6.33 -7.50 -5.52
CA ILE A 11 -5.73 -6.17 -5.74
C ILE A 11 -5.42 -5.48 -4.41
N ALA A 12 -6.34 -5.50 -3.45
CA ALA A 12 -6.15 -4.87 -2.14
C ALA A 12 -4.93 -5.46 -1.42
N GLN A 13 -4.82 -6.79 -1.36
CA GLN A 13 -3.67 -7.47 -0.74
C GLN A 13 -2.35 -7.15 -1.45
N SER A 14 -2.36 -7.06 -2.78
CA SER A 14 -1.17 -6.69 -3.55
C SER A 14 -0.71 -5.27 -3.24
N VAL A 15 -1.63 -4.31 -3.21
CA VAL A 15 -1.33 -2.89 -2.93
C VAL A 15 -0.83 -2.69 -1.50
N LEU A 16 -1.21 -3.57 -0.57
CA LEU A 16 -0.72 -3.63 0.81
C LEU A 16 0.65 -4.34 0.94
N GLY A 17 1.31 -4.65 -0.19
CA GLY A 17 2.65 -5.22 -0.22
C GLY A 17 2.71 -6.72 0.06
N LYS A 18 1.58 -7.43 0.08
CA LYS A 18 1.57 -8.89 0.11
C LYS A 18 1.77 -9.40 -1.31
N PRO A 19 2.83 -10.16 -1.62
CA PRO A 19 3.06 -10.67 -2.96
C PRO A 19 1.91 -11.60 -3.36
N GLN A 20 1.15 -11.20 -4.38
CA GLN A 20 0.07 -12.02 -4.95
C GLN A 20 0.53 -12.63 -6.27
N PHE A 21 0.86 -13.92 -6.22
CA PHE A 21 1.19 -14.70 -7.41
C PHE A 21 -0.02 -14.74 -8.35
N GLY A 22 0.19 -14.43 -9.63
CA GLY A 22 -0.86 -14.47 -10.64
C GLY A 22 -1.67 -13.17 -10.83
N LEU A 23 -1.43 -12.10 -10.06
CA LEU A 23 -2.10 -10.81 -10.32
C LEU A 23 -1.65 -10.21 -11.68
N LEU A 24 -0.40 -10.44 -12.06
CA LEU A 24 0.19 -9.85 -13.26
C LEU A 24 -0.45 -10.35 -14.55
N SER A 25 -0.92 -11.60 -14.59
CA SER A 25 -1.66 -12.12 -15.75
C SER A 25 -3.06 -11.54 -15.89
N LEU A 26 -3.58 -10.89 -14.83
CA LEU A 26 -4.87 -10.20 -14.83
C LEU A 26 -4.74 -8.72 -15.23
N VAL A 27 -3.53 -8.15 -15.15
CA VAL A 27 -3.27 -6.75 -15.50
C VAL A 27 -2.87 -6.69 -16.97
N SER A 28 -3.73 -6.11 -17.80
CA SER A 28 -3.41 -5.89 -19.22
C SER A 28 -2.20 -4.97 -19.35
N ALA A 29 -1.21 -5.42 -20.13
CA ALA A 29 -0.10 -4.60 -20.60
C ALA A 29 -0.63 -3.58 -21.62
N GLY A 30 -1.09 -2.43 -21.11
CA GLY A 30 -1.37 -1.25 -21.93
C GLY A 30 -0.06 -0.59 -22.40
N ARG A 31 0.01 0.74 -22.31
CA ARG A 31 1.22 1.50 -22.68
C ARG A 31 2.35 1.49 -21.63
N ALA A 32 2.10 0.93 -20.45
CA ALA A 32 3.04 0.92 -19.34
C ALA A 32 3.15 -0.48 -18.74
N ASP A 33 4.37 -0.83 -18.34
CA ASP A 33 4.71 -2.08 -17.67
C ASP A 33 3.76 -2.34 -16.48
N PRO A 34 3.04 -3.48 -16.45
CA PRO A 34 2.11 -3.84 -15.38
C PRO A 34 2.74 -3.79 -13.99
N HIS A 35 4.00 -4.22 -13.84
CA HIS A 35 4.70 -4.18 -12.56
C HIS A 35 4.95 -2.75 -12.09
N ARG A 36 5.33 -1.86 -13.00
CA ARG A 36 5.52 -0.43 -12.70
C ARG A 36 4.21 0.23 -12.26
N ARG A 37 3.10 -0.07 -12.94
CA ARG A 37 1.78 0.45 -12.54
C ARG A 37 1.39 -0.02 -11.14
N LEU A 38 1.54 -1.31 -10.85
CA LEU A 38 1.22 -1.86 -9.53
C LEU A 38 2.06 -1.24 -8.42
N ARG A 39 3.36 -1.07 -8.65
CA ARG A 39 4.26 -0.36 -7.71
C ARG A 39 3.85 1.08 -7.44
N ILE A 40 3.25 1.79 -8.41
CA ILE A 40 2.73 3.14 -8.17
C ILE A 40 1.57 3.09 -7.16
N TYR A 41 0.65 2.14 -7.30
CA TYR A 41 -0.45 1.99 -6.34
C TYR A 41 0.04 1.57 -4.96
N GLU A 42 0.98 0.63 -4.85
CA GLU A 42 1.61 0.26 -3.58
C GLU A 42 2.24 1.48 -2.88
N ASN A 43 3.01 2.27 -3.63
CA ASN A 43 3.66 3.48 -3.09
C ASN A 43 2.64 4.53 -2.65
N ASN A 44 1.61 4.78 -3.46
CA ASN A 44 0.56 5.74 -3.14
C ASN A 44 -0.21 5.31 -1.89
N THR A 45 -0.59 4.04 -1.78
CA THR A 45 -1.28 3.54 -0.58
C THR A 45 -0.41 3.67 0.66
N ARG A 46 0.88 3.32 0.59
CA ARG A 46 1.79 3.51 1.72
C ARG A 46 1.93 4.98 2.13
N ALA A 47 2.02 5.89 1.16
CA ALA A 47 2.08 7.33 1.41
C ALA A 47 0.78 7.85 2.06
N SER A 48 -0.38 7.47 1.53
CA SER A 48 -1.68 7.85 2.09
C SER A 48 -1.88 7.32 3.50
N LEU A 49 -1.60 6.03 3.75
CA LEU A 49 -1.71 5.45 5.10
C LEU A 49 -0.78 6.14 6.10
N THR A 50 0.45 6.45 5.70
CA THR A 50 1.40 7.19 6.53
C THR A 50 0.86 8.58 6.87
N ALA A 51 0.34 9.32 5.87
CA ALA A 51 -0.25 10.64 6.07
C ALA A 51 -1.48 10.57 7.00
N THR A 52 -2.33 9.55 6.86
CA THR A 52 -3.47 9.31 7.75
C THR A 52 -3.01 9.07 9.19
N LEU A 53 -2.00 8.23 9.42
CA LEU A 53 -1.47 8.00 10.76
C LEU A 53 -0.91 9.29 11.38
N MET A 54 -0.20 10.09 10.61
CA MET A 54 0.32 11.38 11.08
C MET A 54 -0.81 12.35 11.45
N ALA A 55 -1.91 12.38 10.68
CA ALA A 55 -3.06 13.23 10.95
C ALA A 55 -3.86 12.79 12.18
N VAL A 56 -3.93 11.48 12.46
CA VAL A 56 -4.63 10.93 13.63
C VAL A 56 -3.80 11.06 14.91
N PHE A 57 -2.47 11.01 14.81
CA PHE A 57 -1.55 11.07 15.97
C PHE A 57 -0.59 12.27 15.96
N PRO A 58 -1.09 13.52 15.82
CA PRO A 58 -0.23 14.69 15.63
C PRO A 58 0.69 14.96 16.83
N VAL A 59 0.21 14.71 18.06
CA VAL A 59 1.03 14.87 19.27
C VAL A 59 2.20 13.90 19.28
N THR A 60 1.96 12.64 18.91
CA THR A 60 3.01 11.61 18.82
C THR A 60 4.05 12.00 17.78
N VAL A 61 3.65 12.52 16.61
CA VAL A 61 4.57 13.03 15.58
C VAL A 61 5.49 14.11 16.15
N HIS A 62 4.95 15.05 16.94
CA HIS A 62 5.76 16.10 17.58
C HIS A 62 6.70 15.56 18.66
N MET A 63 6.30 14.54 19.41
CA MET A 63 7.13 13.97 20.48
C MET A 63 8.34 13.19 19.96
N VAL A 64 8.21 12.51 18.83
CA VAL A 64 9.24 11.55 18.35
C VAL A 64 10.04 12.04 17.14
N ASP A 65 9.75 13.23 16.62
CA ASP A 65 10.17 13.74 15.31
C ASP A 65 9.45 13.07 14.12
N GLU A 66 9.15 13.89 13.10
CA GLU A 66 8.43 13.46 11.92
C GLU A 66 9.15 12.36 11.13
N ARG A 67 10.48 12.42 11.02
CA ARG A 67 11.26 11.43 10.26
C ARG A 67 11.18 10.06 10.92
N PHE A 68 11.30 10.04 12.25
CA PHE A 68 11.13 8.82 13.03
C PHE A 68 9.70 8.28 12.93
N PHE A 69 8.69 9.14 13.07
CA PHE A 69 7.30 8.72 12.95
C PHE A 69 7.00 8.09 11.58
N ARG A 70 7.48 8.70 10.48
CA ARG A 70 7.33 8.14 9.13
C ARG A 70 7.98 6.76 8.99
N TYR A 71 9.15 6.55 9.59
CA TYR A 71 9.80 5.25 9.64
C TYR A 71 8.95 4.23 10.41
N ALA A 72 8.52 4.58 11.62
CA ALA A 72 7.70 3.71 12.47
C ALA A 72 6.35 3.36 11.81
N ALA A 73 5.69 4.34 11.18
CA ALA A 73 4.47 4.14 10.42
C ALA A 73 4.68 3.19 9.24
N SER A 74 5.77 3.33 8.48
CA SER A 74 6.10 2.40 7.39
C SER A 74 6.27 0.97 7.90
N GLU A 75 6.91 0.76 9.06
CA GLU A 75 7.05 -0.57 9.66
C GLU A 75 5.71 -1.12 10.18
N PHE A 76 4.91 -0.27 10.82
CA PHE A 76 3.58 -0.63 11.30
C PHE A 76 2.67 -1.10 10.15
N ILE A 77 2.58 -0.33 9.06
CA ILE A 77 1.75 -0.66 7.89
C ILE A 77 2.18 -1.99 7.26
N ARG A 78 3.48 -2.28 7.22
CA ARG A 78 3.99 -3.55 6.67
C ARG A 78 3.60 -4.76 7.52
N ARG A 79 3.55 -4.61 8.85
CA ARG A 79 3.26 -5.70 9.80
C ARG A 79 1.77 -5.87 10.08
N HIS A 80 1.03 -4.76 10.04
CA HIS A 80 -0.40 -4.68 10.35
C HIS A 80 -1.14 -3.90 9.25
N PRO A 81 -1.20 -4.45 8.02
CA PRO A 81 -2.02 -3.86 6.98
C PRO A 81 -3.51 -3.92 7.39
N PRO A 82 -4.32 -2.92 7.01
CA PRO A 82 -5.76 -2.90 7.28
C PRO A 82 -6.51 -4.06 6.63
#